data_AF-A0A0L9TXC1-F1
#
_entry.id   AF-A0A0L9TXC1-F1
#
_cell.length_a   1.000
_cell.length_b   1.000
_cell.length_c   1.000
_cell.angle_alpha   90.00
_cell.angle_beta   90.00
_cell.angle_gamma   90.00
#
_symmetry.space_group_name_H-M   'P 1'
#
loop_
_entity.id
_entity.type
_entity.pdbx_description
1 polymer ?
#
loop_
_entity_poly.entity_id
_entity_poly.type
_entity_poly.pdbx_seq_one_letter_code
_entity_poly.pdbx_strand_id
1 'polypeptide(L)'
;MHSQDVKELASRREELNITLIQLWMMYMFGVSNNLGYNDVYGFIDPQVTREANNFDDITTYLTSSFAMGKDIYFIPYIFGATDKMGHMSADTT
;
A
#
# COMPACT_ATOMS: atom_id res chain seq x y z
N MET A 1 14.32 0.04 -10.50
CA MET A 1 13.57 -1.23 -10.44
C MET A 1 14.59 -2.35 -10.48
N HIS A 2 14.63 -3.19 -9.45
CA HIS A 2 15.62 -4.26 -9.36
C HIS A 2 15.21 -5.41 -10.28
N SER A 3 16.18 -6.15 -10.82
CA SER A 3 15.90 -7.32 -11.68
C SER A 3 15.18 -8.46 -10.96
N GLN A 4 15.25 -8.45 -9.62
CA GLN A 4 14.55 -9.37 -8.74
C GLN A 4 13.05 -9.09 -8.72
N ASP A 5 12.64 -7.81 -8.59
CA ASP A 5 11.22 -7.39 -8.63
C ASP A 5 10.53 -7.82 -9.94
N VAL A 6 11.26 -7.78 -11.06
CA VAL A 6 10.77 -8.20 -12.39
C VAL A 6 10.55 -9.72 -12.45
N LYS A 7 11.46 -10.49 -11.84
CA LYS A 7 11.34 -11.96 -11.80
C LYS A 7 10.19 -12.40 -10.92
N GLU A 8 10.00 -11.76 -9.77
CA GLU A 8 8.87 -12.01 -8.87
C GLU A 8 7.54 -11.74 -9.59
N LEU A 9 7.43 -10.60 -10.28
CA LEU A 9 6.28 -10.23 -11.12
C LEU A 9 5.94 -11.29 -12.18
N ALA A 10 6.95 -11.80 -12.88
CA ALA A 10 6.75 -12.81 -13.92
C ALA A 10 6.40 -14.20 -13.37
N SER A 11 6.79 -14.49 -12.12
CA SER A 11 6.64 -15.81 -11.51
C SER A 11 5.21 -16.15 -11.08
N ARG A 12 4.34 -15.16 -10.87
CA ARG A 12 2.96 -15.29 -10.34
C ARG A 12 2.83 -16.10 -9.03
N ARG A 13 3.94 -16.37 -8.32
CA ARG A 13 3.98 -17.24 -7.14
C ARG A 13 4.03 -16.48 -5.81
N GLU A 14 4.23 -15.17 -5.85
CA GLU A 14 4.33 -14.31 -4.67
C GLU A 14 3.32 -13.15 -4.77
N GLU A 15 2.83 -12.68 -3.62
CA GLU A 15 1.99 -11.49 -3.53
C GLU A 15 2.71 -10.29 -4.18
N LEU A 16 1.96 -9.33 -4.73
CA LEU A 16 2.56 -8.17 -5.39
C LEU A 16 3.44 -7.41 -4.40
N ASN A 17 4.73 -7.27 -4.74
CA ASN A 17 5.67 -6.46 -3.97
C ASN A 17 5.11 -5.04 -3.83
N ILE A 18 5.09 -4.51 -2.61
CA ILE A 18 4.60 -3.17 -2.32
C ILE A 18 5.24 -2.08 -3.18
N THR A 19 6.49 -2.22 -3.59
CA THR A 19 7.16 -1.30 -4.52
C THR A 19 6.47 -1.26 -5.89
N LEU A 20 5.89 -2.38 -6.36
CA LEU A 20 5.11 -2.42 -7.60
C LEU A 20 3.74 -1.75 -7.43
N ILE A 21 3.08 -1.97 -6.29
CA ILE A 21 1.82 -1.27 -5.96
C ILE A 21 2.06 0.23 -5.91
N GLN A 22 3.15 0.68 -5.29
CA GLN A 22 3.56 2.08 -5.23
C GLN A 22 3.85 2.65 -6.62
N LEU A 23 4.59 1.93 -7.45
CA LEU A 23 4.90 2.36 -8.80
C LEU A 23 3.63 2.50 -9.66
N TRP A 24 2.71 1.55 -9.55
CA TRP A 24 1.44 1.58 -10.26
C TRP A 24 0.55 2.73 -9.80
N MET A 25 0.43 2.94 -8.48
CA MET A 25 -0.32 4.06 -7.91
C MET A 25 0.24 5.42 -8.35
N MET A 26 1.57 5.57 -8.33
CA MET A 26 2.25 6.79 -8.76
C MET A 26 2.04 7.06 -10.27
N TYR A 27 2.10 6.01 -11.10
CA TYR A 27 1.81 6.11 -12.52
C TYR A 27 0.36 6.55 -12.77
N MET A 28 -0.60 5.91 -12.11
CA MET A 28 -2.02 6.23 -12.26
C MET A 28 -2.35 7.66 -11.78
N PHE A 29 -1.73 8.12 -10.70
CA PHE A 29 -1.81 9.51 -10.27
C PHE A 29 -1.35 10.49 -11.37
N GLY A 30 -0.18 10.22 -11.98
CA GLY A 30 0.34 11.03 -13.07
C GLY A 30 -0.58 11.05 -14.30
N VAL A 31 -1.10 9.89 -14.70
CA VAL A 31 -2.03 9.77 -15.83
C VAL A 31 -3.35 10.52 -15.55
N SER A 32 -3.94 10.32 -14.36
CA SER A 32 -5.18 11.01 -13.98
C SER A 32 -5.03 12.52 -13.99
N ASN A 33 -3.92 13.05 -13.48
CA ASN A 33 -3.64 14.48 -13.53
C ASN A 33 -3.49 14.99 -14.97
N ASN A 34 -2.77 14.26 -15.82
CA ASN A 34 -2.58 14.64 -17.22
C ASN A 34 -3.90 14.64 -18.02
N LEU A 35 -4.87 13.83 -17.61
CA LEU A 35 -6.20 13.76 -18.22
C LEU A 35 -7.21 14.75 -17.60
N GLY A 36 -6.82 15.52 -16.58
CA GLY A 36 -7.70 16.46 -15.89
C GLY A 36 -8.67 15.82 -14.90
N TYR A 37 -8.38 14.60 -14.43
CA TYR A 37 -9.17 13.88 -13.42
C TYR A 37 -8.60 13.99 -12.00
N ASN A 38 -7.75 15.00 -11.76
CA ASN A 38 -7.15 15.26 -10.45
C ASN A 38 -8.20 15.55 -9.38
N ASP A 39 -9.40 16.00 -9.74
CA ASP A 39 -10.51 16.25 -8.81
C ASP A 39 -11.40 15.03 -8.57
N VAL A 40 -11.34 14.02 -9.42
CA VAL A 40 -12.14 12.80 -9.32
C VAL A 40 -11.40 11.72 -8.52
N TYR A 41 -10.10 11.53 -8.78
CA TYR A 41 -9.35 10.41 -8.22
C TYR A 41 -8.38 10.84 -7.10
N GLY A 42 -8.52 10.23 -5.93
CA GLY A 42 -7.57 10.28 -4.81
C GLY A 42 -6.73 9.01 -4.74
N PHE A 43 -5.42 9.16 -4.50
CA PHE A 43 -4.49 8.05 -4.38
C PHE A 43 -3.80 8.11 -3.01
N ILE A 44 -3.99 7.07 -2.19
CA ILE A 44 -3.39 6.96 -0.85
C ILE A 44 -2.00 6.32 -0.96
N ASP A 45 -1.01 6.90 -0.29
CA ASP A 45 0.35 6.37 -0.31
C ASP A 45 0.43 4.98 0.35
N PRO A 46 0.85 3.93 -0.39
CA PRO A 46 1.06 2.61 0.18
C PRO A 46 2.15 2.54 1.27
N GLN A 47 3.11 3.47 1.28
CA GLN A 47 4.09 3.55 2.37
C GLN A 47 3.45 3.94 3.70
N VAL A 48 2.57 4.94 3.70
CA VAL A 48 1.93 5.42 4.94
C VAL A 48 1.05 4.34 5.56
N THR A 49 0.33 3.58 4.73
CA THR A 49 -0.48 2.43 5.19
C THR A 49 0.35 1.24 5.69
N ARG A 50 1.64 1.14 5.31
CA ARG A 50 2.58 0.12 5.79
C ARG A 50 3.38 0.55 7.03
N GLU A 51 3.92 1.77 7.00
CA GLU A 51 4.89 2.28 7.98
C GLU A 51 4.21 2.90 9.21
N ALA A 52 2.96 3.37 9.09
CA ALA A 52 2.18 3.80 10.23
C ALA A 52 1.69 2.60 11.03
N ASN A 53 2.57 2.02 11.85
CA ASN A 53 2.25 1.00 12.84
C ASN A 53 1.39 1.55 14.02
N ASN A 54 0.86 2.78 13.90
CA ASN A 54 -0.09 3.38 14.83
C ASN A 54 -1.39 3.76 14.11
N PHE A 55 -2.51 3.30 14.65
CA PHE A 55 -3.84 3.54 14.12
C PHE A 55 -4.21 5.03 14.07
N ASP A 56 -3.69 5.83 15.01
CA ASP A 56 -3.96 7.27 15.06
C ASP A 56 -3.34 8.02 13.87
N ASP A 57 -2.13 7.63 13.47
CA ASP A 57 -1.42 8.24 12.34
C ASP A 57 -2.11 7.88 11.01
N ILE A 58 -2.53 6.61 10.88
CA ILE A 58 -3.33 6.16 9.73
C ILE A 58 -4.64 6.94 9.67
N THR A 59 -5.34 7.07 10.80
CA THR A 59 -6.64 7.75 10.86
C THR A 59 -6.51 9.23 10.51
N THR A 60 -5.48 9.89 11.03
CA THR A 60 -5.18 11.31 10.75
C THR A 60 -4.86 11.52 9.27
N TYR A 61 -4.04 10.65 8.69
CA TYR A 61 -3.68 10.71 7.27
C TYR A 61 -4.89 10.48 6.36
N LEU A 62 -5.71 9.46 6.62
CA LEU A 62 -6.90 9.18 5.82
C LEU A 62 -7.94 10.31 5.95
N THR A 63 -8.12 10.86 7.16
CA THR A 63 -9.06 11.97 7.38
C THR A 63 -8.66 13.20 6.57
N SER A 64 -7.37 13.58 6.58
CA SER A 64 -6.88 14.70 5.78
C SER A 64 -6.97 14.41 4.27
N SER A 65 -6.73 13.18 3.85
CA SER A 65 -6.89 12.76 2.45
C SER A 65 -8.34 12.85 1.98
N PHE A 66 -9.31 12.45 2.81
CA PHE A 66 -10.73 12.53 2.46
C PHE A 66 -11.28 13.95 2.46
N ALA A 67 -10.69 14.85 3.26
CA ALA A 67 -11.02 16.27 3.23
C ALA A 67 -10.70 16.94 1.88
N MET A 68 -9.89 16.31 1.02
CA MET A 68 -9.64 16.76 -0.35
C MET A 68 -10.85 16.60 -1.28
N GLY A 69 -11.90 15.90 -0.86
CA GLY A 69 -13.19 15.87 -1.57
C GLY A 69 -13.18 15.17 -2.93
N LYS A 70 -12.27 14.23 -3.16
CA LYS A 70 -12.27 13.39 -4.37
C LYS A 70 -13.47 12.44 -4.39
N ASP A 71 -13.94 12.09 -5.58
CA ASP A 71 -15.10 11.19 -5.76
C ASP A 71 -14.72 9.72 -5.50
N ILE A 72 -13.51 9.32 -5.89
CA ILE A 72 -13.05 7.92 -5.83
C ILE A 72 -11.65 7.87 -5.21
N TYR A 73 -11.47 7.05 -4.17
CA TYR A 73 -10.18 6.84 -3.52
C TYR A 73 -9.63 5.43 -3.77
N PHE A 74 -8.38 5.37 -4.23
CA PHE A 74 -7.60 4.13 -4.28
C PHE A 74 -6.79 3.99 -3.00
N ILE A 75 -7.13 2.99 -2.19
CA ILE A 75 -6.48 2.71 -0.91
C ILE A 75 -5.77 1.36 -1.02
N PRO A 76 -4.43 1.32 -0.99
CA PRO A 76 -3.68 0.08 -0.99
C PRO A 76 -3.88 -0.62 0.36
N TYR A 77 -4.27 -1.89 0.33
CA TYR A 77 -4.28 -2.75 1.51
C TYR A 77 -3.06 -3.67 1.45
N ILE A 78 -2.12 -3.47 2.36
CA ILE A 78 -0.91 -4.29 2.47
C ILE A 78 -1.09 -5.20 3.68
N PHE A 79 -1.41 -6.46 3.42
CA PHE A 79 -1.43 -7.48 4.46
C PHE A 79 -0.01 -8.02 4.62
N GLY A 80 0.59 -7.82 5.80
CA GLY A 80 1.84 -8.48 6.13
C GLY A 80 1.59 -9.97 6.37
N ALA A 81 2.33 -10.85 5.70
CA ALA A 81 2.40 -12.25 6.11
C ALA A 81 2.80 -12.30 7.59
N THR A 82 1.95 -12.91 8.42
CA THR A 82 2.34 -13.24 9.80
C THR A 82 3.58 -14.11 9.73
N ASP A 83 4.66 -13.65 10.37
CA ASP A 83 5.85 -14.46 10.56
C ASP A 83 5.44 -15.75 11.29
N LYS A 84 5.30 -16.85 10.56
CA LYS A 84 5.15 -18.16 11.17
C LYS A 84 6.53 -18.65 11.57
N MET A 85 7.08 -18.09 12.66
CA MET A 85 7.89 -18.82 13.63
C MET A 85 8.35 -17.92 14.78
N GLY A 86 8.10 -18.37 16.02
CA GLY A 86 8.98 -17.99 17.12
C GLY A 86 8.35 -17.58 18.46
N HIS A 87 7.33 -18.26 18.97
CA HIS A 87 7.17 -18.36 20.43
C HIS A 87 6.71 -19.77 20.82
N MET A 88 7.70 -20.62 21.07
CA MET A 88 7.53 -21.81 21.90
C MET A 88 7.35 -21.30 23.33
N SER A 89 6.12 -21.31 23.86
CA SER A 89 5.94 -21.17 25.31
C SER A 89 6.44 -22.46 25.94
N ALA A 90 7.61 -22.37 26.59
CA ALA A 90 7.94 -23.31 27.65
C ALA A 90 6.86 -23.24 28.74
N ASP A 91 6.74 -24.34 29.46
CA ASP A 91 5.94 -24.55 30.68
C ASP A 91 4.51 -25.07 30.47
N THR A 92 4.36 -26.40 30.54
CA THR A 92 3.83 -27.02 31.76
C THR A 92 4.27 -28.48 31.85
N THR A 93 5.04 -28.80 32.89
CA THR A 93 5.09 -30.15 33.49
C THR A 93 4.05 -30.20 34.58
#